data_AF-A0A0F4Z2C0-F1
#
_entry.id   AF-A0A0F4Z2C0-F1
#
_cell.length_a   1.000
_cell.length_b   1.000
_cell.length_c   1.000
_cell.angle_alpha   90.00
_cell.angle_beta   90.00
_cell.angle_gamma   90.00
#
_symmetry.space_group_name_H-M   'P 1'
#
loop_
_entity.id
_entity.type
_entity.pdbx_description
1 polymer ?
#
loop_
_entity_poly.entity_id
_entity_poly.type
_entity_poly.pdbx_seq_one_letter_code
_entity_poly.pdbx_strand_id
1 'polypeptide(L)'
;MRVLSAALLATMASTALAVTSISDDEMTDLLNAGGVDLANRYAPLWFFGQAMDQPPCYPTWAFGGSPTTPDTYDLAHQTPPAPQCEYPDVGCNCRNPGVPIGNPGPAFPIYYTYERCNETEVRVVYNLFYQKDGAEVADLIDTGHDYDWERVIIIHSRDANNNWAPSRALLSAHSGYHNLAWGSIQNTLTTDQINAGDARDPNGVQNQDHPKVYVSWSKHANFDTRNTGWNDPASQSTDNAFRSDDWWYYVDPKYYIRSDRSTAAGQALAAANWGEATSNPPSVQDSVCSAW
;
A
#
# COMPACT_ATOMS: atom_id res chain seq x y z
N MET A 1 -14.61 -60.26 17.78
CA MET A 1 -15.20 -59.14 17.02
C MET A 1 -14.53 -57.85 17.45
N ARG A 2 -13.68 -57.26 16.61
CA ARG A 2 -13.21 -55.87 16.79
C ARG A 2 -13.59 -55.14 15.50
N VAL A 3 -14.52 -54.19 15.63
CA VAL A 3 -14.93 -53.30 14.54
C VAL A 3 -13.93 -52.14 14.56
N LEU A 4 -13.13 -52.02 13.50
CA LEU A 4 -12.28 -50.87 13.25
C LEU A 4 -13.16 -49.80 12.57
N SER A 5 -13.51 -48.75 13.31
CA SER A 5 -14.14 -47.55 12.75
C SER A 5 -13.07 -46.74 12.02
N ALA A 6 -13.16 -46.69 10.70
CA ALA A 6 -12.38 -45.75 9.87
C ALA A 6 -13.03 -44.38 9.91
N ALA A 7 -12.35 -43.39 10.49
CA ALA A 7 -12.75 -41.99 10.40
C ALA A 7 -12.31 -41.44 9.03
N LEU A 8 -13.27 -41.11 8.16
CA LEU A 8 -13.01 -40.30 6.97
C LEU A 8 -12.78 -38.85 7.41
N LEU A 9 -11.56 -38.34 7.26
CA LEU A 9 -11.34 -36.90 7.23
C LEU A 9 -11.80 -36.38 5.86
N ALA A 10 -12.91 -35.65 5.83
CA ALA A 10 -13.28 -34.86 4.67
C ALA A 10 -12.39 -33.61 4.63
N THR A 11 -11.39 -33.61 3.75
CA THR A 11 -10.66 -32.39 3.38
C THR A 11 -11.62 -31.47 2.63
N MET A 12 -12.10 -30.41 3.27
CA MET A 12 -12.76 -29.31 2.55
C MET A 12 -11.70 -28.61 1.69
N ALA A 13 -11.72 -28.89 0.40
CA ALA A 13 -10.98 -28.10 -0.56
C ALA A 13 -11.67 -26.74 -0.67
N SER A 14 -11.09 -25.70 -0.05
CA SER A 14 -11.48 -24.32 -0.34
C SER A 14 -11.24 -24.08 -1.83
N THR A 15 -12.30 -23.87 -2.58
CA THR A 15 -12.20 -23.38 -3.96
C THR A 15 -11.65 -21.96 -3.90
N ALA A 16 -10.35 -21.79 -4.13
CA ALA A 16 -9.77 -20.47 -4.33
C ALA A 16 -10.45 -19.85 -5.55
N LEU A 17 -11.14 -18.71 -5.35
CA LEU A 17 -11.68 -17.95 -6.46
C LEU A 17 -10.50 -17.30 -7.19
N ALA A 18 -10.47 -17.40 -8.52
CA ALA A 18 -9.44 -16.74 -9.30
C ALA A 18 -9.72 -15.24 -9.34
N VAL A 19 -8.66 -14.46 -9.53
CA VAL A 19 -8.73 -13.02 -9.78
C VAL A 19 -9.78 -12.69 -10.82
N THR A 20 -10.61 -11.72 -10.51
CA THR A 20 -11.62 -11.21 -11.43
C THR A 20 -10.94 -10.53 -12.62
N SER A 21 -11.54 -10.69 -13.80
CA SER A 21 -11.08 -10.04 -15.03
C SER A 21 -12.16 -9.13 -15.57
N ILE A 22 -11.77 -8.07 -16.28
CA ILE A 22 -12.68 -7.09 -16.89
C ILE A 22 -12.48 -7.02 -18.41
N SER A 23 -13.51 -6.67 -19.16
CA SER A 23 -13.40 -6.57 -20.63
C SER A 23 -12.65 -5.31 -21.08
N ASP A 24 -12.28 -5.25 -22.37
CA ASP A 24 -11.74 -4.04 -23.01
C ASP A 24 -12.66 -2.81 -22.87
N ASP A 25 -13.97 -3.01 -23.06
CA ASP A 25 -14.96 -1.93 -22.94
C ASP A 25 -15.02 -1.43 -21.49
N GLU A 26 -15.07 -2.36 -20.52
CA GLU A 26 -15.09 -1.99 -19.11
C GLU A 26 -13.81 -1.28 -18.68
N MET A 27 -12.63 -1.78 -19.08
CA MET A 27 -11.36 -1.09 -18.82
C MET A 27 -11.38 0.34 -19.37
N THR A 28 -11.85 0.51 -20.60
CA THR A 28 -11.94 1.84 -21.24
C THR A 28 -12.88 2.78 -20.47
N ASP A 29 -14.05 2.29 -20.06
CA ASP A 29 -15.02 3.07 -19.30
C ASP A 29 -14.47 3.50 -17.94
N LEU A 30 -13.79 2.60 -17.21
CA LEU A 30 -13.17 2.91 -15.92
C LEU A 30 -12.10 4.01 -16.05
N LEU A 31 -11.26 3.92 -17.07
CA LEU A 31 -10.21 4.92 -17.31
C LEU A 31 -10.79 6.28 -17.69
N ASN A 32 -11.87 6.30 -18.49
CA ASN A 32 -12.58 7.51 -18.86
C ASN A 32 -13.30 8.14 -17.65
N ALA A 33 -13.77 7.32 -16.70
CA ALA A 33 -14.36 7.76 -15.44
C ALA A 33 -13.33 8.24 -14.40
N GLY A 34 -12.05 8.34 -14.77
CA GLY A 34 -10.98 8.81 -13.87
C GLY A 34 -10.29 7.71 -13.06
N GLY A 35 -10.52 6.44 -13.40
CA GLY A 35 -9.76 5.29 -12.91
C GLY A 35 -9.99 4.90 -11.44
N VAL A 36 -10.84 5.60 -10.69
CA VAL A 36 -11.05 5.32 -9.25
C VAL A 36 -11.64 3.94 -9.01
N ASP A 37 -12.59 3.51 -9.84
CA ASP A 37 -13.22 2.20 -9.70
C ASP A 37 -12.26 1.07 -10.08
N LEU A 38 -11.37 1.30 -11.07
CA LEU A 38 -10.27 0.37 -11.38
C LEU A 38 -9.30 0.28 -10.20
N ALA A 39 -8.94 1.43 -9.61
CA ALA A 39 -8.05 1.47 -8.45
C ALA A 39 -8.67 0.75 -7.25
N ASN A 40 -9.96 0.91 -6.99
CA ASN A 40 -10.61 0.19 -5.90
C ASN A 40 -10.70 -1.33 -6.17
N ARG A 41 -10.96 -1.74 -7.41
CA ARG A 41 -11.22 -3.15 -7.75
C ARG A 41 -10.10 -4.12 -7.38
N TYR A 42 -8.84 -3.69 -7.47
CA TYR A 42 -7.67 -4.50 -7.13
C TYR A 42 -6.84 -3.88 -6.01
N ALA A 43 -7.45 -3.00 -5.20
CA ALA A 43 -6.74 -2.23 -4.19
C ALA A 43 -6.05 -3.11 -3.14
N PRO A 44 -4.87 -2.71 -2.64
CA PRO A 44 -4.26 -3.37 -1.50
C PRO A 44 -5.08 -3.23 -0.21
N LEU A 45 -5.04 -4.28 0.62
CA LEU A 45 -5.29 -4.16 2.05
C LEU A 45 -3.96 -3.84 2.75
N TRP A 46 -3.91 -2.71 3.47
CA TRP A 46 -2.68 -2.22 4.08
C TRP A 46 -2.56 -2.69 5.52
N PHE A 47 -1.39 -3.19 5.89
CA PHE A 47 -1.05 -3.65 7.23
C PHE A 47 0.10 -2.83 7.80
N PHE A 48 -0.03 -2.50 9.08
CA PHE A 48 0.93 -1.73 9.84
C PHE A 48 1.23 -2.45 11.15
N GLY A 49 2.45 -2.25 11.65
CA GLY A 49 2.94 -2.95 12.83
C GLY A 49 3.70 -2.04 13.77
N GLN A 50 3.70 -2.40 15.05
CA GLN A 50 4.61 -1.82 16.03
C GLN A 50 5.67 -2.83 16.45
N ALA A 51 6.87 -2.35 16.74
CA ALA A 51 7.90 -3.14 17.40
C ALA A 51 8.44 -2.40 18.62
N MET A 52 8.96 -3.14 19.60
CA MET A 52 9.55 -2.58 20.83
C MET A 52 8.61 -1.60 21.56
N ASP A 53 7.30 -1.86 21.52
CA ASP A 53 6.25 -1.01 22.10
C ASP A 53 6.18 0.41 21.54
N GLN A 54 6.72 0.63 20.33
CA GLN A 54 6.71 1.91 19.64
C GLN A 54 5.91 1.83 18.35
N PRO A 55 4.90 2.69 18.13
CA PRO A 55 4.10 2.67 16.90
C PRO A 55 4.91 3.16 15.68
N PRO A 56 4.45 2.85 14.45
CA PRO A 56 5.03 3.44 13.24
C PRO A 56 4.55 4.89 13.07
N CYS A 57 5.23 5.60 12.17
CA CYS A 57 4.58 6.72 11.50
C CYS A 57 3.47 6.19 10.57
N TYR A 58 2.30 6.82 10.59
CA TYR A 58 1.12 6.33 9.90
C TYR A 58 0.73 7.27 8.75
N PRO A 59 0.18 6.76 7.62
CA PRO A 59 -0.12 7.60 6.49
C PRO A 59 -1.05 8.76 6.86
N THR A 60 -0.79 9.94 6.28
CA THR A 60 -1.56 11.15 6.57
C THR A 60 -1.84 11.96 5.31
N TRP A 61 -2.62 13.03 5.45
CA TRP A 61 -2.88 13.98 4.38
C TRP A 61 -1.67 14.86 4.10
N ALA A 62 -1.34 15.03 2.83
CA ALA A 62 -0.26 15.90 2.36
C ALA A 62 -0.62 17.39 2.43
N PHE A 63 -1.92 17.72 2.41
CA PHE A 63 -2.41 19.10 2.33
C PHE A 63 -3.65 19.37 3.22
N GLY A 64 -3.44 19.61 4.53
CA GLY A 64 -4.45 20.14 5.46
C GLY A 64 -5.77 19.34 5.63
N GLY A 65 -5.90 18.19 4.97
CA GLY A 65 -7.09 17.33 4.97
C GLY A 65 -7.20 16.44 6.20
N SER A 66 -8.36 15.82 6.37
CA SER A 66 -8.62 14.83 7.42
C SER A 66 -9.72 13.85 6.97
N PRO A 67 -10.06 12.81 7.75
CA PRO A 67 -11.18 11.94 7.42
C PRO A 67 -12.53 12.68 7.29
N THR A 68 -12.62 13.89 7.85
CA THR A 68 -13.84 14.69 7.95
C THR A 68 -13.77 16.05 7.24
N THR A 69 -12.60 16.41 6.69
CA THR A 69 -12.41 17.70 6.00
C THR A 69 -11.65 17.49 4.69
N PRO A 70 -12.08 18.10 3.58
CA PRO A 70 -11.36 18.02 2.32
C PRO A 70 -9.95 18.61 2.42
N ASP A 71 -9.03 18.10 1.59
CA ASP A 71 -7.71 18.70 1.38
C ASP A 71 -7.83 20.12 0.80
N THR A 72 -6.87 20.96 1.16
CA THR A 72 -6.70 22.29 0.54
C THR A 72 -5.37 22.33 -0.19
N TYR A 73 -5.40 22.17 -1.51
CA TYR A 73 -4.22 21.97 -2.35
C TYR A 73 -3.45 23.27 -2.63
N ASP A 74 -2.77 23.79 -1.60
CA ASP A 74 -1.82 24.90 -1.72
C ASP A 74 -0.66 24.76 -0.72
N LEU A 75 0.43 25.49 -0.96
CA LEU A 75 1.64 25.40 -0.12
C LEU A 75 1.45 25.88 1.32
N ALA A 76 0.47 26.75 1.59
CA ALA A 76 0.20 27.21 2.96
C ALA A 76 -0.45 26.11 3.80
N HIS A 77 -1.05 25.11 3.15
CA HIS A 77 -1.67 23.94 3.77
C HIS A 77 -0.84 22.66 3.61
N GLN A 78 0.37 22.73 3.05
CA GLN A 78 1.28 21.57 3.04
C GLN A 78 1.50 21.11 4.49
N THR A 79 1.28 19.82 4.73
CA THR A 79 1.54 19.21 6.03
C THR A 79 3.03 19.35 6.35
N PRO A 80 3.41 19.91 7.51
CA PRO A 80 4.83 20.09 7.85
C PRO A 80 5.53 18.75 8.08
N PRO A 81 6.87 18.69 7.90
CA PRO A 81 7.61 17.48 8.22
C PRO A 81 7.60 17.25 9.72
N ALA A 82 7.74 15.99 10.13
CA ALA A 82 7.86 15.62 11.53
C ALA A 82 9.34 15.34 11.84
N PRO A 83 9.90 15.85 12.94
CA PRO A 83 11.27 15.53 13.31
C PRO A 83 11.42 14.03 13.63
N GLN A 84 12.57 13.48 13.26
CA GLN A 84 13.02 12.16 13.67
C GLN A 84 13.27 12.14 15.19
N CYS A 85 13.22 10.94 15.77
CA CYS A 85 13.65 10.72 17.16
C CYS A 85 14.63 9.56 17.19
N GLU A 86 15.31 9.43 18.32
CA GLU A 86 16.20 8.32 18.59
C GLU A 86 15.44 6.98 18.55
N TYR A 87 16.01 6.02 17.84
CA TYR A 87 15.51 4.65 17.77
C TYR A 87 15.38 4.04 19.18
N PRO A 88 14.28 3.33 19.50
CA PRO A 88 13.22 2.83 18.62
C PRO A 88 11.98 3.73 18.45
N ASP A 89 11.98 5.00 18.88
CA ASP A 89 10.78 5.86 18.85
C ASP A 89 10.48 6.43 17.44
N VAL A 90 10.25 5.54 16.47
CA VAL A 90 10.10 5.89 15.04
C VAL A 90 8.79 6.63 14.75
N GLY A 91 7.74 6.36 15.52
CA GLY A 91 6.42 7.01 15.39
C GLY A 91 6.28 8.35 16.09
N CYS A 92 7.35 8.87 16.70
CA CYS A 92 7.30 10.14 17.42
C CYS A 92 6.91 11.31 16.50
N ASN A 93 6.27 12.35 17.05
CA ASN A 93 5.98 13.63 16.37
C ASN A 93 5.17 13.57 15.07
N CYS A 94 4.72 12.39 14.65
CA CYS A 94 3.86 12.23 13.51
C CYS A 94 2.59 11.46 13.88
N ARG A 95 1.67 11.38 12.92
CA ARG A 95 0.44 10.60 13.09
C ARG A 95 0.79 9.13 13.35
N ASN A 96 0.15 8.52 14.34
CA ASN A 96 0.18 7.07 14.58
C ASN A 96 -1.24 6.46 14.43
N PRO A 97 -1.41 5.13 14.48
CA PRO A 97 -2.73 4.50 14.37
C PRO A 97 -3.74 4.95 15.42
N GLY A 98 -3.30 5.35 16.63
CA GLY A 98 -4.17 5.91 17.67
C GLY A 98 -5.25 4.98 18.22
N VAL A 99 -5.21 3.69 17.89
CA VAL A 99 -6.15 2.65 18.33
C VAL A 99 -5.39 1.42 18.83
N PRO A 100 -5.96 0.60 19.74
CA PRO A 100 -5.27 -0.58 20.25
C PRO A 100 -4.95 -1.59 19.15
N ILE A 101 -3.84 -2.31 19.30
CA ILE A 101 -3.46 -3.44 18.43
C ILE A 101 -4.61 -4.45 18.33
N GLY A 102 -4.76 -5.05 17.15
CA GLY A 102 -5.81 -6.02 16.87
C GLY A 102 -7.13 -5.38 16.43
N ASN A 103 -7.11 -4.09 16.07
CA ASN A 103 -8.25 -3.38 15.51
C ASN A 103 -7.91 -2.83 14.12
N PRO A 104 -8.92 -2.58 13.26
CA PRO A 104 -8.72 -1.82 12.05
C PRO A 104 -8.05 -0.47 12.34
N GLY A 105 -7.08 -0.09 11.53
CA GLY A 105 -6.42 1.22 11.62
C GLY A 105 -7.38 2.36 11.23
N PRO A 106 -7.04 3.62 11.55
CA PRO A 106 -7.86 4.76 11.16
C PRO A 106 -7.71 5.04 9.66
N ALA A 107 -8.69 5.76 9.10
CA ALA A 107 -8.71 6.17 7.70
C ALA A 107 -7.49 7.02 7.30
N PHE A 108 -7.00 6.86 6.09
CA PHE A 108 -5.93 7.67 5.50
C PHE A 108 -6.15 7.81 3.98
N PRO A 109 -5.56 8.83 3.34
CA PRO A 109 -5.71 9.03 1.91
C PRO A 109 -4.82 8.08 1.09
N ILE A 110 -5.31 7.69 -0.08
CA ILE A 110 -4.47 7.13 -1.15
C ILE A 110 -4.34 8.19 -2.23
N TYR A 111 -3.12 8.62 -2.52
CA TYR A 111 -2.84 9.48 -3.66
C TYR A 111 -2.59 8.59 -4.88
N TYR A 112 -3.63 8.38 -5.69
CA TYR A 112 -3.55 7.46 -6.81
C TYR A 112 -3.32 8.16 -8.14
N THR A 113 -2.63 7.46 -9.05
CA THR A 113 -2.55 7.81 -10.47
C THR A 113 -2.79 6.56 -11.30
N TYR A 114 -3.07 6.72 -12.58
CA TYR A 114 -3.14 5.62 -13.52
C TYR A 114 -2.60 6.07 -14.88
N GLU A 115 -2.06 5.11 -15.64
CA GLU A 115 -1.51 5.37 -16.97
C GLU A 115 -1.71 4.14 -17.86
N ARG A 116 -2.13 4.38 -19.11
CA ARG A 116 -2.13 3.34 -20.15
C ARG A 116 -0.78 3.36 -20.86
N CYS A 117 0.10 2.46 -20.48
CA CYS A 117 1.48 2.44 -20.97
C CYS A 117 1.62 1.92 -22.40
N ASN A 118 0.72 1.02 -22.81
CA ASN A 118 0.59 0.57 -24.20
C ASN A 118 -0.79 -0.07 -24.44
N GLU A 119 -0.99 -0.68 -25.60
CA GLU A 119 -2.26 -1.31 -25.96
C GLU A 119 -2.69 -2.42 -25.01
N THR A 120 -1.74 -3.08 -24.35
CA THR A 120 -1.94 -4.28 -23.51
C THR A 120 -1.55 -4.08 -22.05
N GLU A 121 -1.24 -2.84 -21.64
CA GLU A 121 -0.76 -2.56 -20.29
C GLU A 121 -1.34 -1.26 -19.71
N VAL A 122 -1.92 -1.38 -18.53
CA VAL A 122 -2.42 -0.26 -17.71
C VAL A 122 -1.82 -0.39 -16.33
N ARG A 123 -1.32 0.70 -15.76
CA ARG A 123 -0.75 0.73 -14.41
C ARG A 123 -1.58 1.63 -13.52
N VAL A 124 -1.84 1.19 -12.29
CA VAL A 124 -2.43 2.00 -11.22
C VAL A 124 -1.41 2.11 -10.10
N VAL A 125 -1.13 3.34 -9.66
CA VAL A 125 -0.19 3.63 -8.58
C VAL A 125 -0.98 4.05 -7.35
N TYR A 126 -0.66 3.49 -6.19
CA TYR A 126 -1.22 3.83 -4.89
C TYR A 126 -0.09 4.42 -4.04
N ASN A 127 -0.07 5.74 -3.84
CA ASN A 127 0.95 6.39 -3.03
C ASN A 127 0.44 6.68 -1.61
N LEU A 128 1.30 6.43 -0.63
CA LEU A 128 1.14 6.77 0.77
C LEU A 128 2.08 7.92 1.12
N PHE A 129 1.60 8.85 1.93
CA PHE A 129 2.37 9.98 2.42
C PHE A 129 2.61 9.86 3.92
N TYR A 130 3.86 10.05 4.34
CA TYR A 130 4.25 10.18 5.74
C TYR A 130 5.00 11.49 5.96
N GLN A 131 4.91 12.04 7.18
CA GLN A 131 5.58 13.30 7.51
C GLN A 131 7.10 13.16 7.65
N LYS A 132 7.60 11.94 7.73
CA LYS A 132 9.03 11.59 7.81
C LYS A 132 9.22 10.12 7.44
N ASP A 133 10.47 9.78 7.16
CA ASP A 133 11.00 8.43 7.12
C ASP A 133 11.99 8.24 8.28
N GLY A 134 12.00 7.06 8.92
CA GLY A 134 13.09 6.63 9.79
C GLY A 134 13.16 7.26 11.18
N ALA A 135 14.35 7.06 11.75
CA ALA A 135 14.76 7.52 13.08
C ALA A 135 16.25 7.87 13.08
N GLU A 136 16.66 8.58 14.11
CA GLU A 136 18.08 8.79 14.42
C GLU A 136 18.62 7.54 15.13
N VAL A 137 19.89 7.20 14.89
CA VAL A 137 20.57 6.11 15.58
C VAL A 137 21.85 6.62 16.20
N ALA A 138 21.80 6.73 17.53
CA ALA A 138 22.86 7.16 18.44
C ALA A 138 23.52 8.50 18.05
N ASP A 139 22.77 9.43 17.46
CA ASP A 139 23.27 10.70 16.86
C ASP A 139 24.42 10.52 15.82
N LEU A 140 24.66 9.28 15.37
CA LEU A 140 25.84 8.89 14.58
C LEU A 140 25.47 8.41 13.18
N ILE A 141 24.25 7.91 13.01
CA ILE A 141 23.71 7.43 11.74
C ILE A 141 22.31 8.02 11.60
N ASP A 142 22.18 9.05 10.76
CA ASP A 142 20.87 9.49 10.32
C ASP A 142 20.37 8.46 9.30
N THR A 143 19.38 7.68 9.71
CA THR A 143 18.76 6.72 8.80
C THR A 143 17.56 7.33 8.11
N GLY A 144 17.04 8.48 8.54
CA GLY A 144 15.76 9.03 8.10
C GLY A 144 15.88 10.34 7.32
N HIS A 145 14.72 10.87 6.94
CA HIS A 145 14.60 12.19 6.32
C HIS A 145 13.20 12.77 6.49
N ASP A 146 13.08 14.07 6.26
CA ASP A 146 11.80 14.77 6.19
C ASP A 146 10.97 14.23 5.05
N TYR A 147 9.67 14.04 5.33
CA TYR A 147 8.68 13.44 4.42
C TYR A 147 9.01 12.03 3.94
N ASP A 148 7.98 11.32 3.52
CA ASP A 148 8.17 10.06 2.80
C ASP A 148 7.00 9.81 1.85
N TRP A 149 7.33 9.26 0.69
CA TRP A 149 6.38 8.90 -0.36
C TRP A 149 6.65 7.47 -0.80
N GLU A 150 5.82 6.57 -0.32
CA GLU A 150 5.90 5.15 -0.65
C GLU A 150 4.76 4.73 -1.56
N ARG A 151 4.94 3.67 -2.34
CA ARG A 151 3.96 3.30 -3.35
C ARG A 151 3.88 1.82 -3.67
N VAL A 152 2.69 1.43 -4.08
CA VAL A 152 2.43 0.16 -4.75
C VAL A 152 1.96 0.46 -6.17
N ILE A 153 2.49 -0.26 -7.16
CA ILE A 153 2.04 -0.21 -8.55
C ILE A 153 1.42 -1.55 -8.90
N ILE A 154 0.17 -1.52 -9.34
CA ILE A 154 -0.50 -2.70 -9.89
C ILE A 154 -0.52 -2.58 -11.40
N ILE A 155 0.13 -3.54 -12.06
CA ILE A 155 0.20 -3.63 -13.52
C ILE A 155 -0.90 -4.58 -13.97
N HIS A 156 -1.77 -4.09 -14.86
CA HIS A 156 -2.82 -4.85 -15.49
C HIS A 156 -2.40 -5.18 -16.91
N SER A 157 -2.57 -6.44 -17.31
CA SER A 157 -2.26 -6.89 -18.65
C SER A 157 -3.49 -7.44 -19.35
N ARG A 158 -3.60 -7.16 -20.64
CA ARG A 158 -4.65 -7.73 -21.50
C ARG A 158 -4.25 -9.10 -22.02
N ASP A 159 -5.14 -10.08 -21.92
CA ASP A 159 -4.98 -11.40 -22.49
C ASP A 159 -5.39 -11.46 -23.98
N ALA A 160 -5.25 -12.62 -24.60
CA ALA A 160 -5.62 -12.83 -26.01
C ALA A 160 -7.14 -12.80 -26.27
N ASN A 161 -7.96 -12.83 -25.22
CA ASN A 161 -9.43 -12.77 -25.28
C ASN A 161 -9.96 -11.36 -25.00
N ASN A 162 -9.07 -10.36 -24.93
CA ASN A 162 -9.39 -8.96 -24.59
C ASN A 162 -9.94 -8.78 -23.17
N ASN A 163 -9.51 -9.62 -22.23
CA ASN A 163 -9.77 -9.45 -20.82
C ASN A 163 -8.53 -8.90 -20.11
N TRP A 164 -8.76 -8.04 -19.13
CA TRP A 164 -7.74 -7.44 -18.29
C TRP A 164 -7.82 -7.99 -16.88
N ALA A 165 -6.67 -8.29 -16.31
CA ALA A 165 -6.51 -8.63 -14.91
C ALA A 165 -5.15 -8.08 -14.42
N PRO A 166 -4.97 -7.88 -13.11
CA PRO A 166 -3.65 -7.58 -12.57
C PRO A 166 -2.70 -8.75 -12.86
N SER A 167 -1.53 -8.43 -13.41
CA SER A 167 -0.49 -9.39 -13.78
C SER A 167 0.74 -9.29 -12.88
N ARG A 168 0.99 -8.12 -12.29
CA ARG A 168 2.12 -7.87 -11.39
C ARG A 168 1.80 -6.80 -10.34
N ALA A 169 2.52 -6.86 -9.23
CA ALA A 169 2.61 -5.78 -8.26
C ALA A 169 4.08 -5.36 -8.07
N LEU A 170 4.36 -4.06 -8.13
CA LEU A 170 5.63 -3.48 -7.73
C LEU A 170 5.44 -2.82 -6.37
N LEU A 171 6.11 -3.33 -5.34
CA LEU A 171 6.04 -2.78 -3.98
C LEU A 171 7.31 -1.98 -3.73
N SER A 172 7.21 -0.68 -3.47
CA SER A 172 8.40 0.15 -3.25
C SER A 172 9.17 -0.34 -2.02
N ALA A 173 10.49 -0.42 -2.18
CA ALA A 173 11.40 -0.75 -1.11
C ALA A 173 12.73 -0.04 -1.35
N HIS A 174 13.04 0.93 -0.48
CA HIS A 174 14.25 1.73 -0.58
C HIS A 174 14.34 2.39 -1.97
N SER A 175 15.43 2.17 -2.71
CA SER A 175 15.64 2.74 -4.04
C SER A 175 14.99 1.99 -5.21
N GLY A 176 14.17 0.95 -4.96
CA GLY A 176 13.64 0.07 -6.00
C GLY A 176 12.28 -0.52 -5.68
N TYR A 177 12.01 -1.71 -6.26
CA TYR A 177 10.76 -2.43 -6.05
C TYR A 177 10.99 -3.91 -5.79
N HIS A 178 10.17 -4.49 -4.92
CA HIS A 178 9.84 -5.91 -5.01
C HIS A 178 8.89 -6.10 -6.19
N ASN A 179 9.37 -6.80 -7.22
CA ASN A 179 8.63 -7.01 -8.44
C ASN A 179 7.99 -8.41 -8.48
N LEU A 180 6.72 -8.49 -8.09
CA LEU A 180 5.99 -9.74 -7.89
C LEU A 180 5.06 -10.02 -9.06
N ALA A 181 5.09 -11.24 -9.60
CA ALA A 181 3.99 -11.72 -10.44
C ALA A 181 2.73 -11.84 -9.57
N TRP A 182 1.55 -11.51 -10.10
CA TRP A 182 0.32 -11.46 -9.31
C TRP A 182 0.03 -12.77 -8.56
N GLY A 183 0.13 -13.90 -9.27
CA GLY A 183 -0.05 -15.23 -8.69
C GLY A 183 1.03 -15.65 -7.68
N SER A 184 2.12 -14.89 -7.53
CA SER A 184 3.18 -15.16 -6.55
C SER A 184 3.04 -14.39 -5.24
N ILE A 185 2.16 -13.39 -5.19
CA ILE A 185 1.87 -12.62 -3.97
C ILE A 185 1.40 -13.59 -2.89
N GLN A 186 2.03 -13.56 -1.72
CA GLN A 186 1.79 -14.56 -0.67
C GLN A 186 0.32 -14.61 -0.21
N ASN A 187 -0.31 -13.44 -0.09
CA ASN A 187 -1.66 -13.31 0.43
C ASN A 187 -2.49 -12.34 -0.42
N THR A 188 -3.61 -12.82 -0.90
CA THR A 188 -4.63 -12.08 -1.66
C THR A 188 -6.02 -12.47 -1.17
N LEU A 189 -6.97 -11.55 -1.32
CA LEU A 189 -8.34 -11.66 -0.83
C LEU A 189 -9.33 -11.48 -1.98
N THR A 190 -10.50 -12.09 -1.89
CA THR A 190 -11.62 -11.74 -2.76
C THR A 190 -12.23 -10.40 -2.35
N THR A 191 -12.92 -9.76 -3.27
CA THR A 191 -13.76 -8.59 -2.94
C THR A 191 -14.81 -8.93 -1.86
N ASP A 192 -15.37 -10.13 -1.85
CA ASP A 192 -16.33 -10.55 -0.80
C ASP A 192 -15.69 -10.59 0.60
N GLN A 193 -14.43 -11.03 0.70
CA GLN A 193 -13.68 -11.04 1.97
C GLN A 193 -13.38 -9.62 2.45
N ILE A 194 -13.03 -8.70 1.54
CA ILE A 194 -12.91 -7.27 1.86
C ILE A 194 -14.24 -6.72 2.39
N ASN A 195 -15.34 -6.98 1.68
CA ASN A 195 -16.67 -6.48 2.04
C ASN A 195 -17.21 -7.04 3.36
N ALA A 196 -16.77 -8.24 3.76
CA ALA A 196 -17.12 -8.83 5.05
C ALA A 196 -16.51 -8.07 6.25
N GLY A 197 -15.46 -7.26 6.03
CA GLY A 197 -14.88 -6.36 7.04
C GLY A 197 -13.87 -7.00 8.00
N ASP A 198 -13.66 -8.33 7.95
CA ASP A 198 -12.66 -9.05 8.75
C ASP A 198 -11.53 -9.61 7.86
N ALA A 199 -10.98 -8.74 7.02
CA ALA A 199 -10.02 -9.11 5.98
C ALA A 199 -8.59 -9.36 6.49
N ARG A 200 -8.39 -9.41 7.81
CA ARG A 200 -7.10 -9.79 8.42
C ARG A 200 -6.75 -11.24 8.07
N ASP A 201 -7.74 -12.11 8.01
CA ASP A 201 -7.65 -13.50 7.54
C ASP A 201 -8.49 -13.69 6.26
N PRO A 202 -8.24 -14.73 5.45
CA PRO A 202 -7.24 -15.78 5.59
C PRO A 202 -5.85 -15.38 5.08
N ASN A 203 -4.83 -16.14 5.48
CA ASN A 203 -3.47 -16.11 4.91
C ASN A 203 -3.20 -17.34 4.03
N GLY A 204 -2.23 -17.24 3.13
CA GLY A 204 -1.79 -18.32 2.24
C GLY A 204 -2.67 -18.52 1.00
N VAL A 205 -3.59 -17.60 0.70
CA VAL A 205 -4.40 -17.63 -0.52
C VAL A 205 -3.81 -16.67 -1.55
N GLN A 206 -3.57 -17.16 -2.75
CA GLN A 206 -2.92 -16.40 -3.83
C GLN A 206 -3.87 -16.18 -5.01
N ASN A 207 -3.52 -15.25 -5.88
CA ASN A 207 -4.18 -15.01 -7.15
C ASN A 207 -5.68 -14.61 -7.04
N GLN A 208 -6.03 -13.82 -6.02
CA GLN A 208 -7.34 -13.17 -5.88
C GLN A 208 -7.24 -11.66 -6.15
N ASP A 209 -8.30 -10.91 -5.85
CA ASP A 209 -8.49 -9.51 -6.28
C ASP A 209 -7.63 -8.50 -5.51
N HIS A 210 -7.44 -8.69 -4.20
CA HIS A 210 -6.85 -7.67 -3.33
C HIS A 210 -5.59 -8.20 -2.63
N PRO A 211 -4.39 -7.68 -2.92
CA PRO A 211 -3.17 -8.10 -2.26
C PRO A 211 -3.10 -7.56 -0.82
N LYS A 212 -2.55 -8.34 0.10
CA LYS A 212 -2.14 -7.82 1.41
C LYS A 212 -0.76 -7.18 1.29
N VAL A 213 -0.64 -5.92 1.71
CA VAL A 213 0.62 -5.19 1.71
C VAL A 213 0.99 -4.81 3.13
N TYR A 214 2.17 -5.24 3.56
CA TYR A 214 2.74 -4.99 4.88
C TYR A 214 3.76 -3.87 4.76
N VAL A 215 3.49 -2.76 5.44
CA VAL A 215 4.38 -1.60 5.51
C VAL A 215 5.39 -1.83 6.63
N SER A 216 6.67 -1.61 6.34
CA SER A 216 7.71 -1.72 7.34
C SER A 216 7.60 -0.61 8.39
N TRP A 217 7.84 -0.98 9.64
CA TRP A 217 7.54 -0.18 10.82
C TRP A 217 8.34 1.13 10.90
N SER A 218 9.62 1.11 10.48
CA SER A 218 10.50 2.27 10.60
C SER A 218 10.76 3.01 9.29
N LYS A 219 10.69 2.31 8.15
CA LYS A 219 11.24 2.77 6.85
C LYS A 219 10.23 2.73 5.70
N HIS A 220 8.98 2.44 6.03
CA HIS A 220 7.80 2.37 5.16
C HIS A 220 7.88 1.54 3.86
N ALA A 221 8.98 0.83 3.60
CA ALA A 221 9.08 -0.15 2.53
C ALA A 221 7.92 -1.18 2.56
N ASN A 222 7.44 -1.57 1.39
CA ASN A 222 6.24 -2.37 1.19
C ASN A 222 6.57 -3.83 0.83
N PHE A 223 5.86 -4.77 1.45
CA PHE A 223 6.08 -6.21 1.28
C PHE A 223 4.75 -6.96 1.15
N ASP A 224 4.76 -8.13 0.51
CA ASP A 224 3.61 -9.04 0.47
C ASP A 224 3.61 -10.07 1.62
N THR A 225 4.63 -10.01 2.48
CA THR A 225 4.89 -10.94 3.58
C THR A 225 5.00 -10.22 4.92
N ARG A 226 4.58 -10.91 5.98
CA ARG A 226 4.81 -10.51 7.37
C ARG A 226 6.23 -10.88 7.82
N ASN A 227 6.88 -10.04 8.61
CA ASN A 227 8.18 -10.34 9.22
C ASN A 227 8.31 -9.67 10.60
N THR A 228 8.33 -10.48 11.65
CA THR A 228 8.47 -10.00 13.04
C THR A 228 9.72 -10.54 13.72
N GLY A 229 10.70 -10.99 12.94
CA GLY A 229 11.92 -11.61 13.45
C GLY A 229 13.06 -10.63 13.75
N TRP A 230 13.01 -9.42 13.16
CA TRP A 230 14.11 -8.45 13.22
C TRP A 230 13.58 -7.07 13.59
N ASN A 231 14.21 -6.43 14.56
CA ASN A 231 13.85 -5.12 15.11
C ASN A 231 15.10 -4.36 15.59
N ASP A 232 16.25 -4.61 14.97
CA ASP A 232 17.44 -3.78 15.16
C ASP A 232 17.48 -2.67 14.08
N PRO A 233 18.17 -1.55 14.32
CA PRO A 233 18.22 -0.43 13.38
C PRO A 233 18.70 -0.82 11.97
N ALA A 234 19.72 -1.68 11.87
CA ALA A 234 20.31 -2.03 10.57
C ALA A 234 19.34 -2.85 9.72
N SER A 235 18.56 -3.75 10.33
CA SER A 235 17.57 -4.55 9.61
C SER A 235 16.47 -3.70 8.97
N GLN A 236 16.15 -2.51 9.51
CA GLN A 236 15.07 -1.65 9.00
C GLN A 236 15.38 -1.05 7.62
N SER A 237 16.66 -0.93 7.25
CA SER A 237 17.10 -0.48 5.92
C SER A 237 17.25 -1.62 4.91
N THR A 238 16.67 -2.79 5.17
CA THR A 238 16.80 -3.99 4.33
C THR A 238 15.48 -4.75 4.21
N ASP A 239 15.46 -5.83 3.43
CA ASP A 239 14.29 -6.70 3.29
C ASP A 239 13.89 -7.43 4.58
N ASN A 240 14.77 -7.40 5.60
CA ASN A 240 14.50 -7.93 6.93
C ASN A 240 13.69 -6.97 7.81
N ALA A 241 13.32 -5.78 7.35
CA ALA A 241 12.61 -4.78 8.15
C ALA A 241 11.35 -5.34 8.82
N PHE A 242 11.09 -4.89 10.06
CA PHE A 242 9.94 -5.33 10.84
C PHE A 242 8.64 -4.91 10.16
N ARG A 243 7.68 -5.81 10.09
CA ARG A 243 6.32 -5.55 9.60
C ARG A 243 5.36 -6.62 10.13
N SER A 244 4.25 -6.17 10.70
CA SER A 244 3.24 -7.04 11.30
C SER A 244 1.84 -6.67 10.81
N ASP A 245 0.85 -7.36 11.37
CA ASP A 245 -0.57 -7.21 11.11
C ASP A 245 -1.31 -6.64 12.33
N ASP A 246 -0.63 -5.82 13.13
CA ASP A 246 -1.18 -5.24 14.37
C ASP A 246 -2.38 -4.33 14.07
N TRP A 247 -2.33 -3.62 12.94
CA TRP A 247 -3.44 -2.86 12.37
C TRP A 247 -3.58 -3.19 10.88
N TRP A 248 -4.82 -3.13 10.38
CA TRP A 248 -5.12 -3.27 8.96
C TRP A 248 -6.16 -2.25 8.53
N TYR A 249 -6.13 -1.82 7.28
CA TYR A 249 -7.15 -0.93 6.76
C TYR A 249 -7.32 -1.09 5.25
N TYR A 250 -8.55 -1.39 4.84
CA TYR A 250 -8.96 -1.29 3.43
C TYR A 250 -9.46 0.14 3.21
N VAL A 251 -8.79 0.88 2.33
CA VAL A 251 -9.11 2.30 2.16
C VAL A 251 -10.39 2.45 1.36
N ASP A 252 -11.37 3.13 1.96
CA ASP A 252 -12.61 3.53 1.31
C ASP A 252 -12.32 4.44 0.09
N PRO A 253 -12.91 4.18 -1.09
CA PRO A 253 -12.73 4.99 -2.30
C PRO A 253 -12.94 6.49 -2.12
N LYS A 254 -13.73 6.93 -1.15
CA LYS A 254 -13.89 8.37 -0.86
C LYS A 254 -12.60 9.06 -0.42
N TYR A 255 -11.60 8.29 0.01
CA TYR A 255 -10.26 8.78 0.39
C TYR A 255 -9.23 8.63 -0.74
N TYR A 256 -9.67 8.26 -1.95
CA TYR A 256 -8.80 8.16 -3.12
C TYR A 256 -8.72 9.53 -3.79
N ILE A 257 -7.50 10.06 -3.84
CA ILE A 257 -7.22 11.37 -4.40
C ILE A 257 -6.45 11.17 -5.70
N ARG A 258 -7.12 11.44 -6.83
CA ARG A 258 -6.47 11.41 -8.14
C ARG A 258 -5.40 12.51 -8.17
N SER A 259 -4.16 12.11 -8.38
CA SER A 259 -2.98 12.94 -8.09
C SER A 259 -2.02 13.11 -9.26
N ASP A 260 -2.52 12.91 -10.48
CA ASP A 260 -1.78 13.24 -11.69
C ASP A 260 -1.82 14.73 -11.99
N ARG A 261 -0.92 15.19 -12.87
CA ARG A 261 -0.74 16.62 -13.22
C ARG A 261 -1.97 17.28 -13.84
N SER A 262 -3.02 16.53 -14.23
CA SER A 262 -4.28 17.12 -14.71
C SER A 262 -5.21 17.59 -13.57
N THR A 263 -4.89 17.25 -12.32
CA THR A 263 -5.71 17.56 -11.13
C THR A 263 -5.09 18.66 -10.27
N ALA A 264 -5.92 19.34 -9.48
CA ALA A 264 -5.43 20.32 -8.50
C ALA A 264 -4.49 19.68 -7.47
N ALA A 265 -4.80 18.45 -7.02
CA ALA A 265 -3.97 17.69 -6.11
C ALA A 265 -2.58 17.41 -6.70
N GLY A 266 -2.53 16.86 -7.92
CA GLY A 266 -1.26 16.57 -8.59
C GLY A 266 -0.44 17.82 -8.90
N GLN A 267 -1.09 18.95 -9.22
CA GLN A 267 -0.39 20.23 -9.41
C GLN A 267 0.23 20.75 -8.12
N ALA A 268 -0.50 20.71 -7.00
CA ALA A 268 0.04 21.12 -5.69
C ALA A 268 1.16 20.18 -5.22
N LEU A 269 0.97 18.86 -5.38
CA LEU A 269 2.00 17.86 -5.08
C LEU A 269 3.27 18.10 -5.91
N ALA A 270 3.15 18.47 -7.19
CA ALA A 270 4.30 18.76 -8.04
C ALA A 270 5.01 20.08 -7.70
N ALA A 271 4.31 21.04 -7.08
CA ALA A 271 4.85 22.35 -6.73
C ALA A 271 5.50 22.38 -5.33
N ALA A 272 5.09 21.48 -4.44
CA ALA A 272 5.61 21.40 -3.08
C ALA A 272 7.05 20.87 -3.03
N ASN A 273 7.79 21.32 -2.01
CA ASN A 273 9.10 20.80 -1.69
C ASN A 273 8.96 19.63 -0.70
N TRP A 274 9.30 18.43 -1.16
CA TRP A 274 9.26 17.19 -0.37
C TRP A 274 10.62 16.78 0.17
N GLY A 275 11.63 17.66 0.10
CA GLY A 275 12.98 17.34 0.57
C GLY A 275 13.58 16.17 -0.21
N GLU A 276 13.98 15.11 0.49
CA GLU A 276 14.57 13.91 -0.11
C GLU A 276 13.52 12.92 -0.65
N ALA A 277 12.25 13.08 -0.26
CA ALA A 277 11.14 12.25 -0.72
C ALA A 277 10.69 12.60 -2.16
N THR A 278 11.51 12.19 -3.13
CA THR A 278 11.36 12.53 -4.56
C THR A 278 10.34 11.67 -5.32
N SER A 279 9.73 10.69 -4.66
CA SER A 279 8.76 9.72 -5.19
C SER A 279 7.30 10.15 -5.06
N ASN A 280 7.02 11.45 -5.06
CA ASN A 280 5.65 11.95 -5.02
C ASN A 280 4.84 11.54 -6.29
N PRO A 281 3.49 11.55 -6.23
CA PRO A 281 2.67 10.94 -7.28
C PRO A 281 2.91 11.46 -8.71
N PRO A 282 3.08 12.78 -8.96
CA PRO A 282 3.41 13.28 -10.30
C PRO A 282 4.77 12.80 -10.83
N SER A 283 5.80 12.76 -9.98
CA SER A 283 7.15 12.30 -10.36
C SER A 283 7.14 10.82 -10.74
N VAL A 284 6.43 10.01 -9.96
CA VAL A 284 6.26 8.58 -10.23
C VAL A 284 5.49 8.37 -11.53
N GLN A 285 4.41 9.12 -11.75
CA GLN A 285 3.61 8.98 -12.95
C GLN A 285 4.42 9.27 -14.22
N ASP A 286 5.29 10.30 -14.21
CA ASP A 286 6.14 10.67 -15.35
C ASP A 286 7.06 9.51 -15.80
N SER A 287 7.32 8.52 -14.93
CA SER A 287 8.17 7.35 -15.19
C SER A 287 7.46 6.00 -15.01
N VAL A 288 6.15 5.98 -14.76
CA VAL A 288 5.45 4.77 -14.30
C VAL A 288 5.52 3.63 -15.32
N CYS A 289 5.52 3.94 -16.62
CA CYS A 289 5.55 2.97 -17.71
C CYS A 289 6.92 2.31 -17.93
N SER A 290 7.98 2.84 -17.31
CA SER A 290 9.32 2.26 -17.34
C SER A 290 9.76 1.67 -15.99
N ALA A 291 8.92 1.73 -14.95
CA ALA A 291 9.20 1.13 -13.65
C ALA A 291 9.19 -0.40 -13.70
N TRP A 292 10.14 -1.06 -13.02
CA TRP A 292 10.25 -2.52 -12.93
C TRP A 292 10.90 -2.94 -11.63
#